data_AF-A0A1Y5MEQ4-F1
#
_entry.id   AF-A0A1Y5MEQ4-F1
#
_cell.length_a   1.000
_cell.length_b   1.000
_cell.length_c   1.000
_cell.angle_alpha   90.00
_cell.angle_beta   90.00
_cell.angle_gamma   90.00
#
_symmetry.space_group_name_H-M   'P 1'
#
loop_
_entity.id
_entity.type
_entity.pdbx_description
1 polymer ?
#
loop_
_entity_poly.entity_id
_entity_poly.type
_entity_poly.pdbx_seq_one_letter_code
_entity_poly.pdbx_strand_id
1 'polypeptide(L)'
;MFAVVFDKNTTDENTAKDIEYYIDKIGCDANITLENDKLHYEPNLLDSTYAMNKPKTLDLLLQKGTFPSKWLTRDIATEFLVFFRENSDGIKDKKASPELLEFIKTQKYKEFKEEKFKLIKKLL
;
A
#
# COMPACT_ATOMS: atom_id res chain seq x y z
N MET A 1 -14.55 -3.34 11.13
CA MET A 1 -13.83 -2.84 9.93
C MET A 1 -12.78 -3.82 9.41
N PHE A 2 -11.73 -4.20 10.17
CA PHE A 2 -10.70 -5.15 9.69
C PHE A 2 -11.24 -6.47 9.11
N ALA A 3 -12.24 -7.09 9.75
CA ALA A 3 -12.85 -8.32 9.24
C ALA A 3 -13.42 -8.16 7.81
N VAL A 4 -13.96 -6.98 7.49
CA VAL A 4 -14.48 -6.67 6.14
C VAL A 4 -13.33 -6.56 5.14
N VAL A 5 -12.23 -5.91 5.53
CA VAL A 5 -11.02 -5.79 4.69
C VAL A 5 -10.38 -7.16 4.43
N PHE A 6 -10.37 -8.06 5.42
CA PHE A 6 -9.79 -9.39 5.27
C PHE A 6 -10.72 -10.40 4.58
N ASP A 7 -11.99 -10.07 4.38
CA ASP A 7 -12.91 -10.96 3.67
C ASP A 7 -12.54 -11.04 2.19
N LYS A 8 -12.13 -12.25 1.79
CA LYS A 8 -11.76 -12.62 0.42
C LYS A 8 -12.97 -12.90 -0.47
N ASN A 9 -14.15 -13.11 0.11
CA ASN A 9 -15.37 -13.40 -0.61
C ASN A 9 -16.14 -12.13 -1.01
N THR A 10 -15.74 -10.96 -0.51
CA THR A 10 -16.34 -9.68 -0.84
C THR A 10 -15.49 -8.91 -1.86
N THR A 11 -16.16 -8.15 -2.74
CA THR A 11 -15.49 -7.27 -3.69
C THR A 11 -14.92 -6.04 -2.99
N ASP A 12 -13.97 -5.38 -3.62
CA ASP A 12 -13.43 -4.11 -3.12
C ASP A 12 -14.50 -3.01 -3.05
N GLU A 13 -15.42 -2.95 -4.02
CA GLU A 13 -16.56 -2.01 -3.98
C GLU A 13 -17.46 -2.21 -2.78
N ASN A 14 -17.78 -3.46 -2.43
CA ASN A 14 -18.61 -3.75 -1.27
C ASN A 14 -17.83 -3.50 0.02
N THR A 15 -16.55 -3.84 0.05
CA THR A 15 -15.66 -3.49 1.17
C THR A 15 -15.66 -1.98 1.42
N ALA A 16 -15.51 -1.17 0.37
CA ALA A 16 -15.50 0.28 0.49
C ALA A 16 -16.83 0.82 1.04
N LYS A 17 -17.98 0.32 0.55
CA LYS A 17 -19.31 0.71 1.07
C LYS A 17 -19.47 0.38 2.55
N ASP A 18 -19.04 -0.81 2.95
CA ASP A 18 -19.13 -1.24 4.34
C ASP A 18 -18.22 -0.39 5.23
N ILE A 19 -16.98 -0.14 4.81
CA ILE A 19 -16.04 0.74 5.54
C ILE A 19 -16.58 2.17 5.65
N GLU A 20 -17.13 2.73 4.57
CA GLU A 20 -17.78 4.04 4.58
C GLU A 20 -18.93 4.08 5.58
N TYR A 21 -19.77 3.05 5.60
CA TYR A 21 -20.86 2.92 6.57
C TYR A 21 -20.34 2.90 8.02
N TYR A 22 -19.29 2.12 8.31
CA TYR A 22 -18.70 2.09 9.66
C TYR A 22 -18.16 3.47 10.08
N ILE A 23 -17.49 4.19 9.19
CA ILE A 23 -16.91 5.50 9.51
C ILE A 23 -18.01 6.56 9.62
N ASP A 24 -18.85 6.72 8.61
CA ASP A 24 -19.76 7.85 8.50
C ASP A 24 -21.06 7.68 9.28
N LYS A 25 -21.56 6.45 9.41
CA LYS A 25 -22.85 6.18 10.07
C LYS A 25 -22.67 5.71 11.49
N ILE A 26 -21.69 4.84 11.74
CA ILE A 26 -21.43 4.33 13.09
C ILE A 26 -20.47 5.26 13.85
N GLY A 27 -19.66 6.05 13.15
CA GLY A 27 -18.67 6.94 13.80
C GLY A 27 -17.42 6.20 14.25
N CYS A 28 -17.09 5.07 13.61
CA CYS A 28 -15.83 4.38 13.89
C CYS A 28 -14.63 5.20 13.42
N ASP A 29 -13.55 5.18 14.19
CA ASP A 29 -12.30 5.85 13.82
C ASP A 29 -11.65 5.16 12.62
N ALA A 30 -11.35 5.94 11.57
CA ALA A 30 -10.69 5.44 10.36
C ALA A 30 -9.20 5.08 10.61
N ASN A 31 -8.59 5.65 11.65
CA ASN A 31 -7.21 5.42 12.04
C ASN A 31 -7.02 4.28 13.04
N ILE A 32 -8.04 3.44 13.25
CA ILE A 32 -7.91 2.29 14.14
C ILE A 32 -6.77 1.37 13.70
N THR A 33 -6.07 0.85 14.70
CA THR A 33 -5.04 -0.16 14.57
C THR A 33 -5.57 -1.51 15.05
N LEU A 34 -4.99 -2.58 14.53
CA LEU A 34 -5.23 -3.93 15.02
C LEU A 34 -4.25 -4.22 16.15
N GLU A 35 -4.66 -3.95 17.38
CA GLU A 35 -3.89 -4.28 18.58
C GLU A 35 -4.01 -5.77 18.90
N ASN A 36 -2.87 -6.43 19.07
CA ASN A 36 -2.80 -7.83 19.47
C ASN A 36 -1.44 -8.15 20.09
N ASP A 37 -1.43 -8.70 21.30
CA ASP A 37 -0.22 -9.09 22.05
C ASP A 37 0.70 -10.07 21.31
N LYS A 38 0.19 -10.74 20.27
CA LYS A 38 0.93 -11.68 19.42
C LYS A 38 1.53 -11.04 18.17
N LEU A 39 1.13 -9.82 17.81
CA LEU A 39 1.66 -9.12 16.64
C LEU A 39 2.87 -8.28 17.03
N HIS A 40 3.95 -8.39 16.25
CA HIS A 40 5.15 -7.56 16.41
C HIS A 40 4.96 -6.12 15.88
N TYR A 41 3.82 -5.85 15.26
CA TYR A 41 3.44 -4.55 14.73
C TYR A 41 1.91 -4.41 14.73
N GLU A 42 1.43 -3.18 14.80
CA GLU A 42 0.00 -2.86 14.82
C GLU A 42 -0.40 -2.30 13.44
N PRO A 43 -0.90 -3.13 12.51
CA PRO A 43 -1.38 -2.65 11.22
C PRO A 43 -2.60 -1.76 11.43
N ASN A 44 -2.66 -0.65 10.69
CA ASN A 44 -3.89 0.10 10.53
C ASN A 44 -4.72 -0.43 9.35
N LEU A 45 -5.91 0.13 9.17
CA LEU A 45 -6.79 -0.25 8.07
C LEU A 45 -6.16 -0.03 6.69
N LEU A 46 -5.29 0.97 6.54
CA LEU A 46 -4.62 1.26 5.28
C LEU A 46 -3.61 0.17 4.92
N ASP A 47 -2.79 -0.26 5.89
CA ASP A 47 -1.84 -1.37 5.74
C ASP A 47 -2.57 -2.65 5.30
N SER A 48 -3.68 -2.96 5.97
CA SER A 48 -4.47 -4.16 5.71
C SER A 48 -5.12 -4.11 4.32
N THR A 49 -5.64 -2.95 3.94
CA THR A 49 -6.27 -2.74 2.63
C THR A 49 -5.27 -2.86 1.49
N TYR A 50 -4.06 -2.34 1.67
CA TYR A 50 -2.97 -2.51 0.72
C TYR A 50 -2.61 -3.99 0.54
N ALA A 51 -2.38 -4.70 1.65
CA ALA A 51 -2.03 -6.12 1.64
C ALA A 51 -3.09 -7.01 0.99
N MET A 52 -4.37 -6.62 1.08
CA MET A 52 -5.50 -7.34 0.49
C MET A 52 -5.81 -6.93 -0.96
N ASN A 53 -5.01 -6.04 -1.56
CA ASN A 53 -5.17 -5.53 -2.92
C ASN A 53 -6.58 -4.94 -3.18
N LYS A 54 -7.02 -4.06 -2.27
CA LYS A 54 -8.33 -3.40 -2.32
C LYS A 54 -8.20 -1.88 -2.59
N PRO A 55 -7.82 -1.46 -3.81
CA PRO A 55 -7.46 -0.06 -4.11
C PRO A 55 -8.60 0.96 -3.93
N LYS A 56 -9.86 0.61 -4.13
CA LYS A 56 -11.00 1.52 -3.91
C LYS A 56 -11.22 1.77 -2.43
N THR A 57 -11.14 0.72 -1.61
CA THR A 57 -11.18 0.86 -0.15
C THR A 57 -9.99 1.68 0.35
N LEU A 58 -8.81 1.52 -0.28
CA LEU A 58 -7.61 2.29 0.06
C LEU A 58 -7.83 3.78 -0.23
N ASP A 59 -8.39 4.10 -1.40
CA ASP A 59 -8.73 5.48 -1.80
C ASP A 59 -9.74 6.12 -0.84
N LEU A 60 -10.76 5.38 -0.45
CA LEU A 60 -11.75 5.83 0.54
C LEU A 60 -11.07 6.18 1.86
N LEU A 61 -10.23 5.30 2.41
CA LEU A 61 -9.58 5.53 3.70
C LEU A 61 -8.67 6.77 3.68
N LEU A 62 -7.99 7.01 2.56
CA LEU A 62 -7.17 8.22 2.36
C LEU A 62 -8.04 9.48 2.32
N GLN A 63 -9.19 9.44 1.63
CA GLN A 63 -10.15 10.54 1.63
C GLN A 63 -10.73 10.82 3.03
N LYS A 64 -10.84 9.78 3.87
CA LYS A 64 -11.25 9.90 5.28
C LYS A 64 -10.14 10.35 6.22
N GLY A 65 -8.95 10.68 5.70
CA GLY A 65 -7.83 11.21 6.48
C GLY A 65 -7.01 10.14 7.20
N THR A 66 -7.07 8.88 6.76
CA THR A 66 -6.19 7.83 7.27
C THR A 66 -4.77 8.04 6.72
N PHE A 67 -3.76 7.85 7.56
CA PHE A 67 -2.35 7.98 7.15
C PHE A 67 -1.65 6.62 7.05
N PRO A 68 -0.66 6.47 6.15
CA PRO A 68 0.13 5.24 6.07
C PRO A 68 0.94 5.02 7.34
N SER A 69 1.05 3.76 7.77
CA SER A 69 2.02 3.42 8.81
C SER A 69 3.45 3.46 8.24
N LYS A 70 4.43 3.56 9.14
CA LYS A 70 5.86 3.39 8.78
C LYS A 70 6.16 2.04 8.10
N TRP A 71 5.32 1.03 8.33
CA TRP A 71 5.47 -0.30 7.75
C TRP A 71 5.00 -0.32 6.30
N LEU A 72 3.84 0.25 5.98
CA LEU A 72 3.41 0.40 4.58
C LEU A 72 4.40 1.21 3.74
N THR A 73 4.98 2.29 4.29
CA THR A 73 6.04 3.03 3.60
C THR A 73 7.25 2.13 3.30
N ARG A 74 7.65 1.30 4.28
CA ARG A 74 8.76 0.35 4.12
C ARG A 74 8.44 -0.74 3.10
N ASP A 75 7.22 -1.26 3.08
CA ASP A 75 6.80 -2.32 2.17
C ASP A 75 6.83 -1.83 0.72
N ILE A 76 6.27 -0.64 0.45
CA ILE A 76 6.33 -0.02 -0.87
C ILE A 76 7.79 0.21 -1.30
N ALA A 77 8.64 0.74 -0.41
CA ALA A 77 10.06 0.93 -0.72
C ALA A 77 10.78 -0.39 -1.01
N THR A 78 10.40 -1.47 -0.31
CA THR A 78 10.97 -2.80 -0.50
C THR A 78 10.55 -3.39 -1.85
N GLU A 79 9.29 -3.21 -2.26
CA GLU A 79 8.82 -3.65 -3.58
C GLU A 79 9.60 -2.98 -4.72
N PHE A 80 9.91 -1.69 -4.62
CA PHE A 80 10.79 -1.02 -5.58
C PHE A 80 12.17 -1.68 -5.63
N LEU A 81 12.78 -1.97 -4.48
CA LEU A 81 14.10 -2.59 -4.41
C LEU A 81 14.12 -4.00 -5.00
N VAL A 82 13.11 -4.81 -4.70
CA VAL A 82 12.96 -6.17 -5.27
C VAL A 82 12.77 -6.09 -6.78
N PHE A 83 11.88 -5.21 -7.25
CA PHE A 83 11.66 -5.02 -8.69
C PHE A 83 12.95 -4.64 -9.41
N PHE A 84 13.75 -3.72 -8.85
CA PHE A 84 15.04 -3.38 -9.43
C PHE A 84 15.99 -4.56 -9.49
N ARG A 85 16.07 -5.38 -8.43
CA ARG A 85 16.95 -6.56 -8.39
C ARG A 85 16.55 -7.64 -9.40
N GLU A 86 15.26 -7.84 -9.63
CA GLU A 86 14.78 -8.85 -10.57
C GLU A 86 14.94 -8.44 -12.04
N ASN A 87 15.04 -7.13 -12.31
CA ASN A 87 15.03 -6.60 -13.67
C ASN A 87 16.32 -5.86 -14.05
N SER A 88 17.26 -5.71 -13.11
CA SER A 88 18.55 -5.07 -13.30
C SER A 88 19.52 -5.49 -12.20
N ASP A 89 20.80 -5.21 -12.39
CA ASP A 89 21.83 -5.45 -11.37
C ASP A 89 21.76 -4.48 -10.17
N GLY A 90 20.82 -3.53 -10.17
CA GLY A 90 20.46 -2.71 -9.01
C GLY A 90 21.56 -1.75 -8.55
N ILE A 91 21.78 -1.70 -7.22
CA ILE A 91 22.79 -0.85 -6.56
C ILE A 91 24.05 -1.69 -6.30
N LYS A 92 25.18 -1.29 -6.88
CA LYS A 92 26.53 -1.84 -6.65
C LYS A 92 27.39 -0.79 -5.92
N ASP A 93 28.04 -1.16 -4.81
CA ASP A 93 28.91 -0.27 -4.04
C ASP A 93 28.28 1.10 -3.69
N LYS A 94 27.01 1.08 -3.25
CA LYS A 94 26.20 2.27 -2.95
C LYS A 94 25.96 3.21 -4.14
N LYS A 95 26.21 2.76 -5.38
CA LYS A 95 25.94 3.48 -6.63
C LYS A 95 24.99 2.67 -7.51
N ALA A 96 24.19 3.36 -8.34
CA ALA A 96 23.40 2.68 -9.36
C ALA A 96 24.33 1.99 -10.36
N SER A 97 24.05 0.73 -10.69
CA SER A 97 24.81 0.03 -11.72
C SER A 97 24.51 0.61 -13.11
N PRO A 98 25.41 0.47 -14.11
CA PRO A 98 25.13 0.86 -15.48
C PRO A 98 23.85 0.20 -16.02
N GLU A 99 23.61 -1.05 -15.67
CA GLU A 99 22.41 -1.80 -16.05
C GLU A 99 21.14 -1.18 -15.46
N LEU A 100 21.17 -0.75 -14.18
CA LEU A 100 20.05 -0.03 -13.57
C LEU A 100 19.80 1.31 -14.26
N LEU A 101 20.86 2.04 -14.62
CA LEU A 101 20.75 3.34 -15.32
C LEU A 101 20.12 3.22 -16.71
N GLU A 102 20.38 2.13 -17.43
CA GLU A 102 19.69 1.83 -18.69
C GLU A 102 18.26 1.32 -18.45
N PHE A 103 18.06 0.47 -17.44
CA PHE A 103 16.76 -0.09 -17.11
C PHE A 103 15.72 1.00 -16.79
N ILE A 104 16.09 2.06 -16.05
CA ILE A 104 15.17 3.16 -15.71
C ILE A 104 14.72 4.00 -16.92
N LYS A 105 15.27 3.79 -18.11
CA LYS A 105 14.81 4.45 -19.35
C LYS A 105 13.72 3.63 -20.07
N THR A 106 13.57 2.36 -19.71
CA THR A 106 12.66 1.41 -20.37
C THR A 106 11.19 1.72 -20.09
N GLN A 107 10.32 1.29 -21.01
CA GLN A 107 8.87 1.43 -20.85
C GLN A 107 8.34 0.66 -19.63
N LYS A 108 8.89 -0.53 -19.38
CA LYS A 108 8.57 -1.37 -18.21
C LYS A 108 8.77 -0.61 -16.89
N TYR A 109 9.88 0.10 -16.74
CA TYR A 109 10.10 0.93 -15.55
C TYR A 109 9.15 2.12 -15.49
N LYS A 110 8.85 2.79 -16.61
CA LYS A 110 7.92 3.93 -16.63
C LYS A 110 6.53 3.54 -16.13
N GLU A 111 6.01 2.41 -16.59
CA GLU A 111 4.70 1.88 -16.19
C GLU A 111 4.68 1.53 -14.70
N PHE A 112 5.68 0.76 -14.23
CA PHE A 112 5.80 0.41 -12.81
C PHE A 112 5.94 1.66 -11.93
N LYS A 113 6.79 2.61 -12.34
CA LYS A 113 6.96 3.88 -11.64
C LYS A 113 5.65 4.65 -11.59
N GLU A 114 4.92 4.76 -12.69
CA GLU A 114 3.67 5.49 -12.73
C GLU A 114 2.62 4.87 -11.80
N GLU A 115 2.47 3.55 -11.84
CA GLU A 115 1.56 2.81 -10.95
C GLU A 115 1.91 3.06 -9.47
N LYS A 116 3.18 2.87 -9.10
CA LYS A 116 3.63 3.04 -7.71
C LYS A 116 3.66 4.50 -7.26
N PHE A 117 3.99 5.46 -8.13
CA PHE A 117 3.91 6.88 -7.79
C PHE A 117 2.48 7.37 -7.64
N LYS A 118 1.52 6.85 -8.42
CA LYS A 118 0.09 7.12 -8.20
C LYS A 118 -0.31 6.66 -6.80
N LEU A 119 0.14 5.48 -6.36
CA LEU A 119 -0.08 5.01 -5.01
C LEU A 119 0.61 5.91 -3.97
N ILE A 120 1.91 6.17 -4.10
CA ILE A 120 2.67 7.00 -3.15
C ILE A 120 2.06 8.41 -3.01
N LYS A 121 1.67 9.05 -4.10
CA LYS A 121 1.01 10.38 -4.07
C LYS A 121 -0.33 10.37 -3.34
N LYS A 122 -1.00 9.23 -3.27
CA LYS A 122 -2.23 9.11 -2.48
C LYS A 122 -1.90 8.95 -0.99
N LEU A 123 -0.76 8.34 -0.66
CA LEU A 123 -0.31 8.07 0.71
C LEU A 123 0.38 9.26 1.40
N LEU A 124 0.92 10.22 0.64
CA LEU A 124 1.59 11.45 1.14
C LEU A 124 0.64 12.65 1.10
#